data_AF-A0A524MD56-F1
#
_entry.id   AF-A0A524MD56-F1
#
_cell.length_a   1.000
_cell.length_b   1.000
_cell.length_c   1.000
_cell.angle_alpha   90.00
_cell.angle_beta   90.00
_cell.angle_gamma   90.00
#
_symmetry.space_group_name_H-M   'P 1'
#
loop_
_entity.id
_entity.type
_entity.pdbx_description
1 polymer ?
#
loop_
_entity_poly.entity_id
_entity_poly.type
_entity_poly.pdbx_seq_one_letter_code
_entity_poly.pdbx_strand_id
1 'polypeptide(L)'
;MSELQIDDIIIGNGASPTTGQTVVVHYTGWLTNGQKFDSSVDREEPFEFQVGVGDVIQGWDQGVISMKVGGKRKLTIPSEL
;
A
#
# COMPACT_ATOMS: atom_id res chain seq x y z
N MET A 1 5.41 20.20 -5.49
CA MET A 1 5.61 18.77 -5.77
C MET A 1 5.68 18.07 -4.43
N SER A 2 4.58 17.45 -4.02
CA SER A 2 4.59 16.61 -2.82
C SER A 2 4.97 15.20 -3.25
N GLU A 3 5.90 14.57 -2.57
CA GLU A 3 6.36 13.21 -2.87
C GLU A 3 5.63 12.19 -2.00
N LEU A 4 5.57 10.94 -2.47
CA LEU A 4 5.10 9.81 -1.67
C LEU A 4 5.98 9.68 -0.42
N GLN A 5 5.38 9.68 0.77
CA GLN A 5 6.10 9.39 2.01
C GLN A 5 5.85 7.93 2.41
N ILE A 6 6.94 7.21 2.68
CA ILE A 6 6.93 5.80 3.05
C ILE A 6 7.53 5.67 4.44
N ASP A 7 6.72 5.20 5.40
CA ASP A 7 7.18 4.88 6.75
C ASP A 7 7.01 3.37 6.99
N ASP A 8 8.13 2.65 7.05
CA ASP A 8 8.13 1.23 7.41
C ASP A 8 7.92 1.05 8.92
N ILE A 9 6.78 0.47 9.29
CA ILE A 9 6.44 0.17 10.69
C ILE A 9 7.03 -1.20 11.07
N ILE A 10 6.92 -2.17 10.16
CA ILE A 10 7.48 -3.50 10.28
C ILE A 10 8.09 -3.85 8.92
N ILE A 11 9.38 -4.15 8.90
CA ILE A 11 10.05 -4.63 7.68
C ILE A 11 9.83 -6.14 7.60
N GLY A 12 9.22 -6.59 6.51
CA GLY A 12 8.98 -8.02 6.26
C GLY A 12 10.27 -8.79 6.02
N ASN A 13 10.24 -10.10 6.23
CA ASN A 13 11.37 -11.01 5.99
C ASN A 13 11.27 -11.77 4.66
N GLY A 14 10.14 -11.66 3.95
CA GLY A 14 9.96 -12.30 2.66
C GLY A 14 10.52 -11.48 1.49
N ALA A 15 10.31 -12.01 0.27
CA ALA A 15 10.72 -11.33 -0.95
C ALA A 15 9.92 -10.04 -1.17
N SER A 16 10.53 -9.09 -1.89
CA SER A 16 9.78 -7.98 -2.48
C SER A 16 9.09 -8.45 -3.75
N PRO A 17 7.87 -7.95 -4.03
CA PRO A 17 7.16 -8.34 -5.24
C PRO A 17 7.83 -7.73 -6.48
N THR A 18 7.59 -8.35 -7.63
CA THR A 18 8.06 -7.85 -8.93
C THR A 18 6.89 -7.27 -9.73
N THR A 19 7.18 -6.41 -10.71
CA THR A 19 6.14 -5.80 -11.56
C THR A 19 5.25 -6.87 -12.22
N GLY A 20 3.93 -6.69 -12.13
CA GLY A 20 2.92 -7.60 -12.64
C GLY A 20 2.60 -8.79 -11.72
N GLN A 21 3.30 -8.91 -10.58
CA GLN A 21 2.99 -9.94 -9.60
C GLN A 21 1.73 -9.56 -8.82
N THR A 22 0.88 -10.56 -8.60
CA THR A 22 -0.27 -10.44 -7.69
C THR A 22 0.22 -10.31 -6.25
N VAL A 23 -0.25 -9.28 -5.56
CA VAL A 23 0.00 -9.05 -4.14
C VAL A 23 -1.32 -9.02 -3.38
N VAL A 24 -1.29 -9.53 -2.15
CA VAL A 24 -2.45 -9.58 -1.26
C VAL A 24 -2.10 -8.82 0.01
N VAL A 25 -2.88 -7.80 0.33
CA VAL A 25 -2.62 -6.93 1.49
C VAL A 25 -3.87 -6.66 2.30
N HIS A 26 -3.65 -6.47 3.59
CA HIS A 26 -4.58 -5.69 4.40
C HIS A 26 -4.13 -4.24 4.46
N TYR A 27 -5.09 -3.33 4.28
CA TYR A 27 -4.96 -1.90 4.45
C TYR A 27 -6.11 -1.31 5.25
N THR A 28 -5.85 -0.12 5.76
CA THR A 28 -6.86 0.83 6.22
C THR A 28 -6.48 2.19 5.65
N GLY A 29 -7.47 2.94 5.16
CA GLY A 29 -7.32 4.24 4.54
C GLY A 29 -7.90 5.34 5.44
N TRP A 30 -7.13 6.42 5.60
CA TRP A 30 -7.53 7.60 6.37
C TRP A 30 -7.32 8.87 5.56
N LEU A 31 -8.23 9.83 5.74
CA LEU A 31 -8.05 11.21 5.32
C LEU A 31 -7.09 11.92 6.30
N THR A 32 -6.51 13.04 5.87
CA THR A 32 -5.55 13.83 6.69
C THR A 32 -6.18 14.41 7.95
N ASN A 33 -7.50 14.53 8.00
CA ASN A 33 -8.26 14.91 9.19
C ASN A 33 -8.48 13.75 10.20
N GLY A 34 -7.93 12.55 9.92
CA GLY A 34 -8.05 11.36 10.76
C GLY A 34 -9.31 10.53 10.50
N GLN A 35 -10.21 10.96 9.62
CA GLN A 35 -11.39 10.17 9.26
C GLN A 35 -10.98 8.95 8.44
N LYS A 36 -11.28 7.76 8.97
CA LYS A 36 -11.16 6.50 8.22
C LYS A 36 -12.19 6.50 7.09
N PHE A 37 -11.76 6.27 5.85
CA PHE A 37 -12.68 6.18 4.70
C PHE A 37 -12.86 4.74 4.23
N ASP A 38 -11.88 3.85 4.47
CA ASP A 38 -11.95 2.47 4.03
C ASP A 38 -11.03 1.55 4.86
N SER A 39 -11.35 0.25 4.96
CA SER A 39 -10.55 -0.75 5.69
C SER A 39 -10.89 -2.18 5.26
N SER A 40 -9.93 -2.85 4.64
CA SER A 40 -10.00 -4.30 4.39
C SER A 40 -10.02 -5.13 5.69
N VAL A 41 -9.39 -4.64 6.76
CA VAL A 41 -9.34 -5.32 8.06
C VAL A 41 -10.73 -5.36 8.70
N ASP A 42 -11.50 -4.29 8.56
CA ASP A 42 -12.86 -4.22 9.11
C ASP A 42 -13.81 -5.17 8.39
N ARG A 43 -13.53 -5.49 7.13
CA ARG A 43 -14.30 -6.44 6.32
C ARG A 43 -13.80 -7.89 6.44
N GLU A 44 -12.67 -8.11 7.12
CA GLU A 44 -11.99 -9.41 7.17
C GLU A 44 -11.65 -10.01 5.80
N GLU A 45 -11.57 -9.16 4.76
CA GLU A 45 -11.34 -9.56 3.39
C GLU A 45 -10.13 -8.79 2.85
N PRO A 46 -9.00 -9.46 2.55
CA PRO A 46 -7.82 -8.79 2.03
C PRO A 46 -8.05 -8.31 0.60
N PHE A 47 -7.26 -7.32 0.20
CA PHE A 47 -7.32 -6.78 -1.15
C PHE A 47 -6.19 -7.36 -2.01
N GLU A 48 -6.57 -7.85 -3.19
CA GLU A 48 -5.67 -8.46 -4.17
C GLU A 48 -5.60 -7.57 -5.42
N PHE A 49 -4.38 -7.32 -5.91
CA PHE A 49 -4.13 -6.52 -7.12
C PHE A 49 -2.77 -6.87 -7.73
N GLN A 50 -2.53 -6.43 -8.98
CA GLN A 50 -1.22 -6.55 -9.62
C GLN A 50 -0.37 -5.30 -9.38
N VAL A 51 0.84 -5.46 -8.83
CA VAL A 51 1.70 -4.32 -8.49
C VAL A 51 2.52 -3.83 -9.68
N GLY A 52 2.63 -2.51 -9.81
CA GLY A 52 3.53 -1.84 -10.76
C GLY A 52 3.02 -1.82 -12.20
N VAL A 53 1.73 -2.06 -12.42
CA VAL A 53 1.10 -2.07 -13.75
C VAL A 53 -0.04 -1.05 -13.88
N GLY A 54 -0.26 -0.20 -12.87
CA GLY A 54 -1.33 0.79 -12.85
C GLY A 54 -2.71 0.24 -12.51
N ASP A 55 -2.78 -0.93 -11.85
CA ASP A 55 -4.03 -1.55 -11.38
C ASP A 55 -4.62 -0.80 -10.17
N VAL A 56 -3.78 -0.06 -9.46
CA VAL A 56 -4.10 0.76 -8.28
C VAL A 56 -3.55 2.18 -8.46
N ILE A 57 -3.91 3.09 -7.56
CA ILE A 57 -3.36 4.46 -7.54
C ILE A 57 -1.83 4.44 -7.51
N GLN A 58 -1.18 5.44 -8.12
CA GLN A 58 0.26 5.43 -8.35
C GLN A 58 1.05 5.39 -7.03
N GLY A 59 0.53 6.02 -5.99
CA GLY A 59 1.12 5.94 -4.65
C GLY A 59 1.18 4.52 -4.07
N TRP A 60 0.20 3.67 -4.39
CA TRP A 60 0.23 2.25 -4.01
C TRP A 60 1.22 1.46 -4.83
N ASP A 61 1.25 1.65 -6.15
CA ASP A 61 2.21 0.95 -7.01
C ASP A 61 3.66 1.23 -6.58
N GLN A 62 4.00 2.50 -6.36
CA GLN A 62 5.32 2.91 -5.87
C GLN A 62 5.57 2.44 -4.43
N GLY A 63 4.55 2.50 -3.59
CA GLY A 63 4.64 2.19 -2.17
C GLY A 63 4.69 0.70 -1.85
N VAL A 64 4.08 -0.17 -2.65
CA VAL A 64 4.00 -1.61 -2.36
C VAL A 64 5.11 -2.39 -3.05
N ILE A 65 5.59 -1.94 -4.23
CA ILE A 65 6.64 -2.66 -4.98
C ILE A 65 7.97 -2.81 -4.21
N SER A 66 8.29 -1.83 -3.35
CA SER A 66 9.49 -1.86 -2.51
C SER A 66 9.28 -2.54 -1.15
N MET A 67 8.05 -2.99 -0.84
CA MET A 67 7.72 -3.63 0.41
C MET A 67 8.20 -5.08 0.41
N LYS A 68 8.44 -5.66 1.59
CA LYS A 68 8.72 -7.10 1.75
C LYS A 68 7.49 -7.82 2.30
N VAL A 69 7.26 -9.04 1.82
CA VAL A 69 6.20 -9.91 2.36
C VAL A 69 6.35 -10.06 3.89
N GLY A 70 5.22 -9.91 4.59
CA GLY A 70 5.14 -9.88 6.05
C GLY A 70 5.41 -8.51 6.69
N GLY A 71 5.67 -7.47 5.89
CA GLY A 71 5.85 -6.12 6.38
C GLY A 71 4.54 -5.41 6.73
N LYS A 72 4.68 -4.22 7.33
CA LYS A 72 3.62 -3.24 7.54
C LYS A 72 4.20 -1.85 7.32
N ARG A 73 3.56 -1.03 6.50
CA ARG A 73 4.00 0.36 6.27
C ARG A 73 2.83 1.32 6.21
N LYS A 74 3.14 2.59 6.40
CA LYS A 74 2.23 3.71 6.18
C LYS A 74 2.68 4.45 4.92
N LEU A 75 1.72 4.72 4.04
CA LEU A 75 1.91 5.52 2.84
C LEU A 75 1.13 6.83 3.01
N THR A 76 1.82 7.97 2.92
CA THR A 76 1.16 9.27 2.79
C THR A 76 1.22 9.67 1.33
N ILE A 77 0.07 9.59 0.64
CA ILE A 77 -0.05 9.73 -0.80
C ILE A 77 -0.59 11.13 -1.14
N PRO A 78 0.19 11.98 -1.82
CA PRO A 78 -0.30 13.24 -2.40
C PRO A 78 -1.44 13.01 -3.40
N SER A 79 -2.36 13.96 -3.52
CA SER A 79 -3.51 13.86 -4.43
C SER A 79 -3.15 13.82 -5.93
N GLU A 80 -1.90 14.10 -6.27
CA GLU A 80 -1.37 14.02 -7.64
C GLU A 80 -0.98 12.58 -8.03
N LEU A 81 -0.98 11.63 -7.08
CA LEU A 81 -0.60 10.22 -7.25
C LEU A 81 -1.79 9.27 -7.03
#